data_AF-A0A9X0HV69-F1
#
_entry.id   AF-A0A9X0HV69-F1
#
_cell.length_a   1.000
_cell.length_b   1.000
_cell.length_c   1.000
_cell.angle_alpha   90.00
_cell.angle_beta   90.00
_cell.angle_gamma   90.00
#
_symmetry.space_group_name_H-M   'P 1'
#
loop_
_entity.id
_entity.type
_entity.pdbx_description
1 polymer ?
#
loop_
_entity_poly.entity_id
_entity_poly.type
_entity_poly.pdbx_seq_one_letter_code
_entity_poly.pdbx_strand_id
1 'polypeptide(L)'
;MMTVESRSTADPSIGELMSQLSTQTSRLIRDEMRLAQKEFQESAKHAGIGAGLFSVAGLLAFFGAATLIAAAVAALSLVLEVWAAALIVAAALFVVAGIAALIGRKQAREVTPAAPKTVETVKADIQELKDARS
;
A
#
# COMPACT_ATOMS: atom_id res chain seq x y z
N MET A 1 59.14 2.65 46.57
CA MET A 1 59.13 3.80 45.63
C MET A 1 58.08 3.49 44.57
N MET A 2 56.87 4.01 44.72
CA MET A 2 55.77 3.80 43.77
C MET A 2 55.20 5.20 43.49
N THR A 3 55.69 5.82 42.43
CA THR A 3 55.22 7.13 41.98
C THR A 3 53.84 6.93 41.37
N VAL A 4 52.80 7.42 42.06
CA VAL A 4 51.45 7.49 41.50
C VAL A 4 51.48 8.57 40.43
N GLU A 5 51.46 8.15 39.16
CA GLU A 5 51.17 9.01 38.02
C GLU A 5 49.78 9.63 38.23
N SER A 6 49.75 10.91 38.56
CA SER A 6 48.52 11.70 38.56
C SER A 6 48.06 11.88 37.11
N ARG A 7 47.27 10.92 36.61
CA ARG A 7 46.45 11.13 35.39
C ARG A 7 45.45 12.23 35.71
N SER A 8 45.80 13.47 35.39
CA SER A 8 44.90 14.61 35.37
C SER A 8 43.70 14.27 34.50
N THR A 9 42.59 13.90 35.15
CA THR A 9 41.30 13.76 34.48
C THR A 9 40.80 15.18 34.31
N ALA A 10 41.19 15.82 33.20
CA ALA A 10 40.64 17.11 32.82
C ALA A 10 39.14 16.91 32.56
N ASP A 11 38.28 17.59 33.32
CA ASP A 11 36.85 17.60 33.05
C ASP A 11 36.62 18.10 31.61
N PRO A 12 35.80 17.41 30.81
CA PRO A 12 35.56 17.79 29.43
C PRO A 12 35.01 19.21 29.37
N SER A 13 35.62 20.04 28.51
CA SER A 13 35.17 21.42 28.34
C SER A 13 33.73 21.46 27.78
N ILE A 14 32.97 22.50 28.08
CA ILE A 14 31.58 22.66 27.57
C ILE A 14 31.53 22.58 26.03
N GLY A 15 32.57 23.05 25.34
CA GLY A 15 32.68 22.92 23.88
C GLY A 15 32.81 21.47 23.41
N GLU A 16 33.48 20.62 24.20
CA GLU A 16 33.67 19.19 23.93
C GLU A 16 32.37 18.40 24.14
N LEU A 17 31.60 18.73 25.18
CA LEU A 17 30.29 18.15 25.43
C LEU A 17 29.28 18.50 24.34
N MET A 18 29.26 19.75 23.87
CA MET A 18 28.42 20.18 22.74
C MET A 18 28.80 19.48 21.43
N SER A 19 30.11 19.32 21.17
CA SER A 19 30.61 18.56 20.02
C SER A 19 30.16 17.09 20.08
N GLN A 20 30.24 16.46 21.26
CA GLN A 20 29.81 15.08 21.46
C GLN A 20 28.29 14.91 21.32
N LEU A 21 27.48 15.84 21.83
CA LEU A 21 26.01 15.81 21.68
C LEU A 21 25.59 16.00 20.22
N SER A 22 26.21 16.93 19.49
CA SER A 22 25.97 17.13 18.05
C SER A 22 26.33 15.87 17.25
N THR A 23 27.46 15.25 17.59
CA THR A 23 27.92 14.00 16.97
C THR A 23 26.96 12.83 17.27
N GLN A 24 26.48 12.70 18.51
CA GLN A 24 25.53 11.66 18.90
C GLN A 24 24.17 11.85 18.24
N THR A 25 23.66 13.09 18.19
CA THR A 25 22.40 13.42 17.52
C THR A 25 22.48 13.11 16.02
N SER A 26 23.60 13.48 15.38
CA SER A 26 23.84 13.15 13.97
C SER A 26 23.93 11.65 13.71
N ARG A 27 24.47 10.86 14.65
CA ARG A 27 24.49 9.39 14.59
C ARG A 27 23.09 8.81 14.73
N LEU A 28 22.33 9.28 15.71
CA LEU A 28 20.96 8.81 15.96
C LEU A 28 20.06 9.02 14.74
N ILE A 29 20.05 10.23 14.17
CA ILE A 29 19.27 10.54 12.96
C ILE A 29 19.65 9.59 11.83
N ARG A 30 20.95 9.32 11.65
CA ARG A 30 21.43 8.43 10.59
C ARG A 30 21.02 6.98 10.82
N ASP A 31 20.99 6.53 12.07
CA ASP A 31 20.58 5.18 12.42
C ASP A 31 19.06 5.00 12.29
N GLU A 32 18.27 6.02 12.62
CA GLU A 32 16.82 6.02 12.45
C GLU A 32 16.41 6.06 10.98
N MET A 33 17.13 6.82 10.15
CA MET A 33 16.98 6.74 8.70
C MET A 33 17.33 5.35 8.15
N ARG A 34 18.39 4.70 8.65
CA ARG A 34 18.75 3.33 8.24
C ARG A 34 17.68 2.32 8.65
N LEU A 35 17.10 2.49 9.83
CA LEU A 35 16.01 1.65 10.31
C LEU A 35 14.76 1.84 9.45
N ALA A 36 14.33 3.08 9.21
CA ALA A 36 13.22 3.41 8.33
C ALA A 36 13.46 2.88 6.90
N GLN A 37 14.68 2.99 6.39
CA GLN A 37 15.05 2.43 5.08
C GLN A 37 14.93 0.90 5.06
N LYS A 38 15.32 0.21 6.14
CA LYS A 38 15.18 -1.23 6.27
C LYS A 38 13.71 -1.66 6.32
N GLU A 39 12.90 -1.01 7.15
CA GLU A 39 11.46 -1.28 7.25
C GLU A 39 10.73 -0.98 5.93
N PHE A 40 11.11 0.10 5.25
CA PHE A 40 10.60 0.42 3.93
C PHE A 40 11.00 -0.63 2.89
N GLN A 41 12.25 -1.09 2.86
CA GLN A 41 12.69 -2.16 1.95
C GLN A 41 11.95 -3.47 2.22
N GLU A 42 11.73 -3.82 3.50
CA GLU A 42 10.99 -5.02 3.87
C GLU A 42 9.53 -4.90 3.45
N SER A 43 8.89 -3.75 3.70
CA SER A 43 7.53 -3.45 3.25
C SER A 43 7.42 -3.50 1.72
N ALA A 44 8.36 -2.87 1.00
CA ALA A 44 8.41 -2.85 -0.45
C ALA A 44 8.63 -4.25 -1.04
N LYS A 45 9.45 -5.08 -0.40
CA LYS A 45 9.66 -6.48 -0.80
C LYS A 45 8.38 -7.29 -0.65
N HIS A 46 7.69 -7.20 0.48
CA HIS A 46 6.43 -7.91 0.69
C HIS A 46 5.34 -7.42 -0.27
N ALA A 47 5.21 -6.11 -0.45
CA ALA A 47 4.31 -5.52 -1.43
C ALA A 47 4.65 -5.96 -2.87
N GLY A 48 5.93 -6.00 -3.23
CA GLY A 48 6.40 -6.42 -4.55
C GLY A 48 6.16 -7.90 -4.83
N ILE A 49 6.43 -8.78 -3.87
CA ILE A 49 6.11 -10.22 -3.99
C ILE A 49 4.59 -10.41 -4.10
N GLY A 50 3.82 -9.72 -3.26
CA GLY A 50 2.36 -9.74 -3.32
C GLY A 50 1.83 -9.30 -4.68
N ALA A 51 2.26 -8.14 -5.16
CA ALA A 51 1.89 -7.63 -6.49
C ALA A 51 2.32 -8.57 -7.61
N GLY A 52 3.51 -9.17 -7.53
CA GLY A 52 3.99 -10.16 -8.50
C GLY A 52 3.12 -11.42 -8.53
N LEU A 53 2.83 -12.01 -7.37
CA LEU A 53 1.99 -13.21 -7.27
C LEU A 53 0.55 -12.94 -7.70
N PHE A 54 -0.04 -11.80 -7.30
CA PHE A 54 -1.38 -11.40 -7.76
C PHE A 54 -1.42 -11.18 -9.26
N SER A 55 -0.36 -10.62 -9.85
CA SER A 55 -0.26 -10.47 -11.31
C SER A 55 -0.27 -11.82 -12.00
N VAL A 56 0.60 -12.75 -11.58
CA VAL A 56 0.66 -14.11 -12.16
C VAL A 56 -0.67 -14.85 -11.98
N ALA A 57 -1.25 -14.81 -10.78
CA ALA A 57 -2.55 -15.42 -10.52
C ALA A 57 -3.66 -14.81 -11.40
N GLY A 58 -3.66 -13.49 -11.58
CA GLY A 58 -4.59 -12.78 -12.45
C GLY A 58 -4.46 -13.20 -13.92
N LEU A 59 -3.23 -13.31 -14.44
CA LEU A 59 -2.98 -13.80 -15.80
C LEU A 59 -3.43 -15.25 -15.97
N LEU A 60 -3.11 -16.13 -15.02
CA LEU A 60 -3.53 -17.54 -15.06
C LEU A 60 -5.06 -17.66 -15.01
N ALA A 61 -5.72 -16.89 -14.15
CA ALA A 61 -7.18 -16.85 -14.09
C ALA A 61 -7.79 -16.33 -15.39
N PHE A 62 -7.20 -15.31 -16.01
CA PHE A 62 -7.63 -14.79 -17.31
C PHE A 62 -7.53 -15.85 -18.42
N PHE A 63 -6.37 -16.50 -18.56
CA PHE A 63 -6.20 -17.57 -19.55
C PHE A 63 -7.12 -18.77 -19.27
N GLY A 64 -7.26 -19.18 -18.01
CA GLY A 64 -8.17 -20.25 -17.61
C GLY A 64 -9.62 -19.93 -17.98
N ALA A 65 -10.09 -18.71 -17.73
CA ALA A 65 -11.42 -18.26 -18.15
C ALA A 65 -11.56 -18.27 -19.67
N ALA A 66 -10.57 -17.78 -20.42
CA ALA A 66 -10.58 -17.81 -21.89
C ALA A 66 -10.66 -19.26 -22.43
N THR A 67 -9.91 -20.20 -21.84
CA THR A 67 -9.98 -21.61 -22.20
C THR A 67 -11.35 -22.22 -21.88
N LEU A 68 -11.96 -21.89 -20.74
CA LEU A 68 -13.32 -22.34 -20.41
C LEU A 68 -14.38 -21.80 -21.38
N ILE A 69 -14.25 -20.54 -21.78
CA ILE A 69 -15.12 -19.93 -22.80
C ILE A 69 -14.96 -20.67 -24.13
N ALA A 70 -13.72 -20.93 -24.56
CA ALA A 70 -13.45 -21.70 -25.79
C ALA A 70 -14.03 -23.13 -25.70
N ALA A 71 -13.88 -23.79 -24.55
CA ALA A 71 -14.45 -25.12 -24.31
C ALA A 71 -15.98 -25.11 -24.36
N ALA A 72 -16.64 -24.08 -23.80
CA ALA A 72 -18.09 -23.93 -23.88
C ALA A 72 -18.57 -23.73 -25.32
N VAL A 73 -17.87 -22.89 -26.09
CA VAL A 73 -18.16 -22.70 -27.53
C VAL A 73 -17.96 -24.01 -28.28
N ALA A 74 -16.87 -24.73 -28.05
CA ALA A 74 -16.59 -26.01 -28.69
C ALA A 74 -17.67 -27.06 -28.35
N ALA A 75 -18.07 -27.16 -27.09
CA ALA A 75 -19.11 -28.09 -26.64
C ALA A 75 -20.47 -27.78 -27.30
N LEU A 76 -20.87 -26.51 -27.36
CA LEU A 76 -22.10 -26.10 -28.05
C LEU A 76 -22.01 -26.29 -29.57
N SER A 77 -20.82 -26.18 -30.14
CA SER A 77 -20.61 -26.41 -31.57
C SER A 77 -20.81 -27.86 -32.00
N LEU A 78 -20.91 -28.80 -31.06
CA LEU A 78 -21.28 -30.19 -31.35
C LEU A 78 -22.74 -30.32 -31.83
N VAL A 79 -23.59 -29.35 -31.50
CA VAL A 79 -25.03 -29.37 -31.80
C VAL A 79 -25.51 -28.13 -32.57
N LEU A 80 -24.68 -27.08 -32.66
CA LEU A 80 -24.97 -25.82 -33.35
C LEU A 80 -23.80 -25.39 -34.22
N GLU A 81 -24.04 -24.50 -35.18
CA GLU A 81 -22.96 -23.83 -35.92
C GLU A 81 -22.07 -23.00 -34.98
N VAL A 82 -20.76 -22.97 -35.27
CA VAL A 82 -19.75 -22.32 -34.41
C VAL A 82 -20.07 -20.85 -34.14
N TRP A 83 -20.60 -20.13 -35.13
CA TRP A 83 -20.98 -18.72 -34.97
C TRP A 83 -22.14 -18.54 -33.98
N ALA A 84 -23.13 -19.45 -34.00
CA ALA A 84 -24.29 -19.39 -33.11
C ALA A 84 -23.89 -19.76 -31.68
N ALA A 85 -23.06 -20.80 -31.52
CA ALA A 85 -22.48 -21.18 -30.23
C ALA A 85 -21.69 -20.01 -29.60
N ALA A 86 -20.84 -19.34 -30.38
CA ALA A 86 -20.07 -18.19 -29.92
C ALA A 86 -20.96 -17.02 -29.46
N LEU A 87 -22.03 -16.71 -30.19
CA LEU A 87 -22.97 -15.65 -29.82
C LEU A 87 -23.72 -15.96 -28.53
N ILE A 88 -24.14 -17.21 -28.33
CA ILE A 88 -24.85 -17.64 -27.11
C ILE A 88 -23.93 -17.49 -25.89
N VAL A 89 -22.69 -17.98 -25.98
CA VAL A 89 -21.72 -17.86 -24.88
C VAL A 89 -21.39 -16.38 -24.62
N ALA A 90 -21.19 -15.58 -25.66
CA ALA A 90 -20.95 -14.14 -25.51
C ALA A 90 -22.12 -13.43 -24.82
N ALA A 91 -23.36 -13.72 -25.20
CA ALA A 91 -24.54 -13.16 -24.57
C ALA A 91 -24.62 -13.51 -23.07
N ALA A 92 -24.37 -14.77 -22.72
CA ALA A 92 -24.33 -15.21 -21.32
C ALA A 92 -23.25 -14.46 -20.52
N LEU A 93 -22.05 -14.30 -21.08
CA LEU A 93 -20.96 -13.53 -20.45
C LEU A 93 -21.34 -12.06 -20.25
N PHE A 94 -21.97 -11.42 -21.23
CA PHE A 94 -22.41 -10.03 -21.10
C PHE A 94 -23.48 -9.84 -20.02
N VAL A 95 -24.39 -10.81 -19.85
CA VAL A 95 -25.36 -10.78 -18.75
C VAL A 95 -24.65 -10.84 -17.40
N VAL A 96 -23.71 -11.77 -17.22
CA VAL A 96 -22.94 -11.89 -15.98
C VAL A 96 -22.10 -10.63 -15.73
N ALA A 97 -21.44 -10.11 -16.76
CA ALA A 97 -20.65 -8.87 -16.67
C ALA A 97 -21.53 -7.66 -16.32
N GLY A 98 -22.73 -7.56 -16.89
CA GLY A 98 -23.70 -6.53 -16.55
C GLY A 98 -24.12 -6.58 -15.09
N ILE A 99 -24.44 -7.77 -14.57
CA ILE A 99 -24.78 -7.97 -13.15
C ILE A 99 -23.60 -7.59 -12.25
N ALA A 100 -22.40 -8.09 -12.55
CA ALA A 100 -21.19 -7.77 -11.80
C ALA A 100 -20.90 -6.26 -11.80
N ALA A 101 -21.07 -5.57 -12.94
CA ALA A 101 -20.89 -4.13 -13.05
C ALA A 101 -21.93 -3.35 -12.23
N LEU A 102 -23.18 -3.81 -12.19
CA LEU A 102 -24.23 -3.19 -11.36
C LEU A 102 -23.93 -3.35 -9.86
N ILE A 103 -23.51 -4.54 -9.43
CA ILE A 103 -23.10 -4.81 -8.04
C ILE A 103 -21.87 -3.96 -7.68
N GLY A 104 -20.85 -3.96 -8.53
CA GLY A 104 -19.63 -3.17 -8.33
C GLY A 104 -19.94 -1.67 -8.24
N ARG A 105 -20.83 -1.15 -9.10
CA ARG A 105 -21.29 0.24 -9.05
C ARG A 105 -22.04 0.55 -7.76
N LYS A 106 -22.84 -0.38 -7.25
CA LYS A 106 -23.53 -0.22 -5.95
C LYS A 106 -22.51 -0.17 -4.81
N GLN A 107 -21.55 -1.09 -4.79
CA GLN A 107 -20.53 -1.13 -3.74
C GLN A 107 -19.60 0.09 -3.79
N ALA A 108 -19.24 0.54 -4.99
CA ALA A 108 -18.46 1.76 -5.20
C ALA A 108 -19.20 3.05 -4.79
N ARG A 109 -20.54 3.03 -4.73
CA ARG A 109 -21.36 4.13 -4.22
C ARG A 109 -21.52 4.10 -2.70
N GLU A 110 -21.44 2.91 -2.10
CA GLU A 110 -21.54 2.72 -0.66
C GLU A 110 -20.21 2.94 0.09
N VAL A 111 -19.07 2.88 -0.62
CA VAL A 111 -17.80 3.41 -0.06
C VAL A 111 -17.91 4.93 0.07
N THR A 112 -18.42 5.35 1.22
CA THR A 112 -18.22 6.69 1.75
C THR A 112 -16.71 6.95 1.67
N PRO A 113 -16.25 8.09 1.08
CA PRO A 113 -14.84 8.41 1.07
C PRO A 113 -14.31 8.23 2.49
N ALA A 114 -13.27 7.42 2.67
CA ALA A 114 -12.60 7.34 3.96
C ALA A 114 -12.25 8.79 4.35
N ALA A 115 -12.92 9.28 5.39
CA ALA A 115 -12.89 10.64 5.95
C ALA A 115 -13.90 11.70 5.43
N PRO A 116 -15.21 11.61 5.78
CA PRO A 116 -15.97 12.82 6.07
C PRO A 116 -15.58 13.42 7.43
N LYS A 117 -15.09 12.60 8.38
CA LYS A 117 -14.75 13.08 9.74
C LYS A 117 -13.50 13.97 9.79
N THR A 118 -12.48 13.75 8.95
CA THR A 118 -11.26 14.56 8.99
C THR A 118 -11.47 15.98 8.46
N VAL A 119 -12.34 16.17 7.47
CA VAL A 119 -12.66 17.51 6.95
C VAL A 119 -13.63 18.27 7.85
N GLU A 120 -14.53 17.59 8.57
CA GLU A 120 -15.39 18.22 9.58
C GLU A 120 -14.61 18.60 10.85
N THR A 121 -13.71 17.74 11.37
CA THR A 121 -12.88 18.07 12.54
C THR A 121 -11.92 19.23 12.23
N VAL A 122 -11.29 19.27 11.05
CA VAL A 122 -10.41 20.40 10.68
C VAL A 122 -11.19 21.71 10.52
N LYS A 123 -12.44 21.67 10.05
CA LYS A 123 -13.30 22.86 9.99
C LYS A 123 -13.71 23.34 11.39
N ALA A 124 -14.02 22.42 12.30
CA ALA A 124 -14.34 22.75 13.69
C ALA A 124 -13.15 23.39 14.42
N ASP A 125 -11.95 22.83 14.26
CA ASP A 125 -10.73 23.36 14.88
C ASP A 125 -10.38 24.77 14.36
N ILE A 126 -10.60 25.05 13.07
CA ILE A 126 -10.37 26.39 12.50
C ILE A 126 -11.39 27.41 13.02
N GLN A 127 -12.63 26.99 13.30
CA GLN A 127 -13.66 27.87 13.87
C GLN A 127 -13.37 28.20 15.33
N GLU A 128 -12.96 27.22 16.13
CA GLU A 128 -12.61 27.43 17.55
C GLU A 128 -11.40 28.35 17.72
N LEU A 129 -10.39 28.22 16.85
CA LEU A 129 -9.23 29.13 16.82
C LEU A 129 -9.57 30.55 16.36
N LYS A 130 -10.63 30.73 15.56
CA LYS A 130 -11.06 32.04 15.08
C LYS A 130 -11.88 32.78 16.14
N ASP A 131 -12.70 32.07 16.90
CA ASP A 131 -13.50 32.62 17.99
C ASP A 131 -12.63 32.95 19.22
N ALA A 132 -11.55 32.20 19.47
CA ALA A 132 -10.58 32.51 20.53
C ALA A 132 -9.69 33.75 20.24
N ARG A 133 -9.75 34.31 19.02
CA ARG A 133 -8.94 35.45 18.57
C ARG A 133 -9.73 36.76 18.47
N SER A 134 -11.05 36.72 18.59
CA SER A 134 -11.94 37.89 18.62
C SER A 134 -12.35 38.24 20.05
#